data_AF-A0A7Y4X904-F1
#
_entry.id   AF-A0A7Y4X904-F1
#
_cell.length_a   1.000
_cell.length_b   1.000
_cell.length_c   1.000
_cell.angle_alpha   90.00
_cell.angle_beta   90.00
_cell.angle_gamma   90.00
#
_symmetry.space_group_name_H-M   'P 1'
#
loop_
_entity.id
_entity.type
_entity.pdbx_description
1 polymer ?
#
loop_
_entity_poly.entity_id
_entity_poly.type
_entity_poly.pdbx_seq_one_letter_code
_entity_poly.pdbx_strand_id
1 'polypeptide(L)'
;MKSHNSVPDSLPKLSEQTIKLINKLPDDTRAEVARVVRTHLTACLRNGSPVESLDRLFIEAVEVVNLEARVPEIRMPFKAQGYEPARHYDQYVSPREL
;
A
#
# COMPACT_ATOMS: atom_id res chain seq x y z
N MET A 1 -20.01 7.28 -27.26
CA MET A 1 -19.80 7.15 -25.80
C MET A 1 -18.41 7.72 -25.51
N LYS A 2 -18.32 8.91 -24.91
CA LYS A 2 -17.04 9.56 -24.59
C LYS A 2 -16.59 9.05 -23.22
N SER A 3 -15.52 8.25 -23.19
CA SER A 3 -14.86 7.85 -21.95
C SER A 3 -14.16 9.07 -21.35
N HIS A 4 -14.73 9.62 -20.28
CA HIS A 4 -14.07 10.60 -19.43
C HIS A 4 -12.96 9.91 -18.62
N ASN A 5 -11.76 9.80 -19.19
CA ASN A 5 -10.56 9.60 -18.38
C ASN A 5 -10.09 10.97 -17.91
N SER A 6 -10.76 11.51 -16.87
CA SER A 6 -10.25 12.65 -16.14
C SER A 6 -9.12 12.16 -15.24
N VAL A 7 -7.88 12.28 -15.71
CA VAL A 7 -6.71 12.26 -14.82
C VAL A 7 -6.93 13.41 -13.83
N PRO A 8 -6.97 13.18 -12.51
CA PRO A 8 -7.11 14.28 -11.56
C PRO A 8 -5.89 15.20 -11.67
N ASP A 9 -6.15 16.44 -12.09
CA ASP A 9 -5.18 17.47 -12.51
C ASP A 9 -4.32 18.07 -11.37
N SER A 10 -4.33 17.45 -10.19
CA SER A 10 -3.41 17.82 -9.12
C SER A 10 -3.20 16.66 -8.16
N LEU A 11 -1.94 16.36 -7.84
CA LEU A 11 -1.64 15.56 -6.66
C LEU A 11 -2.23 16.27 -5.43
N PRO A 12 -2.84 15.54 -4.47
CA PRO A 12 -3.35 16.13 -3.24
C PRO A 12 -2.28 17.03 -2.60
N LYS A 13 -2.64 18.23 -2.15
CA LYS A 13 -1.67 19.09 -1.49
C LYS A 13 -1.37 18.54 -0.10
N LEU A 14 -0.09 18.49 0.27
CA LEU A 14 0.33 18.13 1.62
C LEU A 14 0.00 19.27 2.59
N SER A 15 -0.48 18.95 3.78
CA SER A 15 -0.67 19.95 4.83
C SER A 15 0.67 20.46 5.36
N GLU A 16 0.70 21.72 5.81
CA GLU A 16 1.89 22.31 6.44
C GLU A 16 2.35 21.53 7.68
N GLN A 17 1.41 20.93 8.41
CA GLN A 17 1.71 20.12 9.59
C GLN A 17 2.52 18.89 9.22
N THR A 18 2.12 18.18 8.15
CA THR A 18 2.84 17.02 7.62
C THR A 18 4.22 17.41 7.08
N ILE A 19 4.33 18.55 6.40
CA ILE A 19 5.64 19.05 5.94
C ILE A 19 6.58 19.27 7.13
N LYS A 20 6.09 19.93 8.20
CA LYS A 20 6.86 20.15 9.43
C LYS A 20 7.24 18.82 10.11
N LEU A 21 6.33 17.84 10.12
CA LEU A 21 6.61 16.50 10.65
C LEU A 21 7.76 15.85 9.88
N ILE A 22 7.66 15.78 8.55
CA ILE A 22 8.68 15.15 7.70
C ILE A 22 10.02 15.84 7.87
N ASN A 23 10.05 17.17 7.94
CA ASN A 23 11.29 17.95 8.08
C ASN A 23 12.01 17.67 9.41
N LYS A 24 11.27 17.37 10.48
CA LYS A 24 11.84 17.04 11.81
C LYS A 24 12.44 15.65 11.91
N LEU A 25 12.20 14.76 10.93
CA LEU A 25 12.74 13.41 10.96
C LEU A 25 14.25 13.40 10.69
N PRO A 26 14.99 12.41 11.24
CA PRO A 26 16.35 12.13 10.83
C PRO A 26 16.44 11.78 9.34
N ASP A 27 17.58 12.06 8.70
CA ASP A 27 17.75 11.86 7.26
C ASP A 27 17.56 10.39 6.84
N ASP A 28 18.06 9.44 7.63
CA ASP A 28 17.89 8.01 7.39
C ASP A 28 16.41 7.60 7.40
N THR A 29 15.66 8.06 8.41
CA THR A 29 14.22 7.80 8.53
C THR A 29 13.45 8.45 7.38
N ARG A 30 13.82 9.68 6.99
CA ARG A 30 13.21 10.41 5.88
C ARG A 30 13.37 9.67 4.56
N ALA A 31 14.56 9.09 4.32
CA ALA A 31 14.84 8.29 3.13
C ALA A 31 13.96 7.03 3.07
N GLU A 32 13.80 6.33 4.20
CA GLU A 32 12.99 5.12 4.26
C GLU A 32 11.49 5.42 4.11
N VAL A 33 11.00 6.49 4.73
CA VAL A 33 9.62 6.98 4.55
C VAL A 33 9.38 7.31 3.07
N ALA A 34 10.32 7.99 2.40
CA ALA A 34 10.21 8.29 0.98
C ALA A 34 10.16 7.02 0.11
N ARG A 35 10.89 5.97 0.49
CA ARG A 35 10.85 4.65 -0.18
C ARG A 35 9.47 4.00 -0.06
N VAL A 36 8.88 4.01 1.15
CA VAL A 36 7.53 3.46 1.39
C VAL A 36 6.48 4.21 0.58
N VAL A 37 6.48 5.55 0.65
CA VAL A 37 5.54 6.41 -0.10
C VAL A 37 5.65 6.19 -1.60
N ARG A 38 6.87 6.18 -2.16
CA ARG A 38 7.09 5.91 -3.60
C ARG A 38 6.57 4.53 -4.01
N THR A 39 6.79 3.53 -3.16
CA THR A 39 6.34 2.15 -3.43
C THR A 39 4.81 2.10 -3.48
N HIS A 40 4.14 2.73 -2.51
CA HIS A 40 2.69 2.81 -2.48
C HIS A 40 2.12 3.55 -3.70
N LEU A 41 2.66 4.72 -4.04
CA LEU A 41 2.21 5.49 -5.20
C LEU A 41 2.38 4.70 -6.51
N THR A 42 3.50 3.97 -6.64
CA THR A 42 3.75 3.10 -7.80
C THR A 42 2.74 1.95 -7.87
N ALA A 43 2.40 1.35 -6.74
CA ALA A 43 1.40 0.28 -6.68
C ALA A 43 0.00 0.79 -7.04
N CYS A 44 -0.41 1.94 -6.49
CA CYS A 44 -1.69 2.58 -6.81
C CYS A 44 -1.78 2.92 -8.31
N LEU A 45 -0.70 3.48 -8.88
CA LEU A 45 -0.64 3.78 -10.31
C LEU A 45 -0.77 2.53 -11.18
N ARG A 46 -0.07 1.43 -10.83
CA ARG A 46 -0.14 0.16 -11.55
C ARG A 46 -1.52 -0.49 -11.49
N ASN A 47 -2.20 -0.35 -10.36
CA ASN A 47 -3.51 -0.95 -10.13
C ASN A 47 -4.67 -0.05 -10.57
N GLY A 48 -4.40 1.18 -11.02
CA GLY A 48 -5.43 2.19 -11.30
C GLY A 48 -6.21 2.61 -10.05
N SER A 49 -5.65 2.41 -8.85
CA SER A 49 -6.29 2.79 -7.60
C SER A 49 -6.05 4.26 -7.29
N PRO A 50 -7.08 5.01 -6.86
CA PRO A 50 -6.92 6.42 -6.49
C PRO A 50 -6.07 6.55 -5.21
N VAL A 51 -5.26 7.60 -5.14
CA VAL A 51 -4.55 7.97 -3.91
C VAL A 51 -5.49 8.85 -3.08
N GLU A 52 -5.93 8.35 -1.92
CA GLU A 52 -6.95 9.02 -1.11
C GLU A 52 -6.43 10.31 -0.45
N SER A 53 -5.47 10.19 0.47
CA SER A 53 -4.92 11.31 1.24
C SER A 53 -3.42 11.17 1.39
N LEU A 54 -2.67 12.14 0.85
CA LEU A 54 -1.22 12.16 1.00
C LEU A 54 -0.81 12.43 2.45
N ASP A 55 -1.53 13.26 3.20
CA ASP A 55 -1.22 13.48 4.62
C ASP A 55 -1.28 12.18 5.41
N ARG A 56 -2.36 11.41 5.23
CA ARG A 56 -2.54 10.12 5.88
C ARG A 56 -1.44 9.13 5.47
N LEU A 57 -1.12 9.06 4.18
CA LEU A 57 -0.06 8.19 3.65
C LEU A 57 1.29 8.48 4.30
N PHE A 58 1.66 9.76 4.47
CA PHE A 58 2.93 10.12 5.11
C PHE A 58 2.94 9.81 6.60
N ILE A 59 1.84 10.05 7.32
CA ILE A 59 1.73 9.72 8.74
C ILE A 59 1.88 8.22 8.96
N GLU A 60 1.14 7.42 8.19
CA GLU A 60 1.21 5.95 8.25
C GLU A 60 2.59 5.43 7.85
N ALA A 61 3.22 6.00 6.81
CA ALA A 61 4.56 5.61 6.41
C ALA A 61 5.60 5.87 7.52
N VAL A 62 5.51 7.00 8.22
CA VAL A 62 6.37 7.30 9.38
C VAL A 62 6.15 6.30 10.51
N GLU A 63 4.89 5.96 10.79
CA GLU A 63 4.55 4.97 11.82
C GLU A 63 5.13 3.60 11.47
N VAL A 64 4.95 3.13 10.23
CA VAL A 64 5.50 1.85 9.76
C VAL A 64 7.02 1.82 9.89
N VAL A 65 7.72 2.86 9.42
CA VAL A 65 9.19 2.91 9.53
C VAL A 65 9.65 2.88 10.99
N ASN A 66 8.95 3.57 11.88
CA ASN A 66 9.26 3.54 13.31
C ASN A 66 8.98 2.17 13.96
N LEU A 67 7.89 1.51 13.57
CA LEU A 67 7.55 0.16 14.06
C LEU A 67 8.58 -0.88 13.58
N GLU A 68 8.92 -0.85 12.29
CA GLU A 68 9.93 -1.73 11.70
C GLU A 68 11.33 -1.50 12.32
N ALA A 69 11.68 -0.25 12.63
CA ALA A 69 12.94 0.07 13.30
C ALA A 69 13.01 -0.47 14.73
N ARG A 70 11.87 -0.49 15.45
CA ARG A 70 11.80 -1.02 16.83
C ARG A 70 11.82 -2.54 16.88
N VAL A 71 11.18 -3.20 15.92
CA VAL A 71 11.09 -4.65 15.89
C VAL A 71 11.42 -5.15 14.48
N PRO A 72 12.71 -5.32 14.16
CA PRO A 72 13.15 -5.75 12.83
C PRO A 72 12.58 -7.12 12.42
N GLU A 73 12.23 -7.96 13.40
CA GLU A 73 11.68 -9.31 13.22
C GLU A 73 10.28 -9.31 12.58
N ILE A 74 9.53 -8.20 12.67
CA ILE A 74 8.21 -8.07 12.04
C ILE A 74 8.33 -7.94 10.52
N ARG A 75 9.50 -7.57 10.00
CA ARG A 75 9.74 -7.41 8.57
C ARG A 75 9.76 -8.78 7.88
N MET A 76 8.57 -9.25 7.54
CA MET A 76 8.40 -10.46 6.74
C MET A 76 9.00 -10.21 5.35
N PRO A 77 9.95 -11.03 4.88
CA PRO A 77 10.40 -10.93 3.50
C PRO A 77 9.19 -11.14 2.60
N PHE A 78 9.02 -10.28 1.59
CA PHE A 78 8.03 -10.50 0.55
C PHE A 78 8.37 -11.82 -0.14
N LYS A 79 7.67 -12.89 0.26
CA LYS A 79 7.62 -14.11 -0.51
C LYS A 79 6.56 -13.85 -1.56
N ALA A 80 6.96 -13.80 -2.83
CA ALA A 80 6.01 -14.03 -3.91
C ALA A 80 5.47 -15.44 -3.67
N GLN A 81 4.38 -15.55 -2.91
CA GLN A 81 3.78 -16.83 -2.59
C GLN A 81 3.50 -17.51 -3.93
N GLY A 82 4.18 -18.63 -4.15
CA GLY A 82 3.89 -19.49 -5.28
C GLY A 82 2.39 -19.73 -5.32
N TYR A 83 1.82 -19.64 -6.51
CA TYR A 83 0.42 -19.89 -6.80
C TYR A 83 -0.12 -21.03 -5.91
N GLU A 84 -0.92 -20.69 -4.89
CA GLU A 84 -1.63 -21.73 -4.15
C GLU A 84 -2.63 -22.37 -5.12
N PRO A 85 -2.62 -23.71 -5.28
CA PRO A 85 -3.56 -24.38 -6.16
C PRO A 85 -5.00 -24.02 -5.76
N ALA A 86 -5.88 -23.92 -6.75
CA ALA A 86 -7.31 -23.74 -6.48
C ALA A 86 -7.78 -24.84 -5.52
N ARG A 87 -8.45 -24.44 -4.43
CA ARG A 87 -9.03 -25.39 -3.48
C ARG A 87 -10.18 -26.12 -4.18
N HIS A 88 -10.02 -27.42 -4.40
CA HIS A 88 -11.09 -28.28 -4.88
C HIS A 88 -11.78 -28.93 -3.68
N TYR A 89 -13.09 -28.76 -3.56
CA TYR A 89 -13.91 -29.49 -2.60
C TYR A 89 -14.66 -30.59 -3.34
N ASP A 90 -14.79 -31.75 -2.72
CA ASP A 90 -15.69 -32.79 -3.22
C ASP A 90 -17.12 -32.24 -3.22
N GLN A 91 -17.72 -32.12 -4.39
CA GLN A 91 -19.10 -31.69 -4.52
C GLN A 91 -20.00 -32.84 -4.06
N TYR A 92 -20.83 -32.60 -3.04
CA TYR A 92 -21.81 -33.58 -2.61
C TYR A 92 -22.77 -33.92 -3.77
N VAL A 93 -22.77 -35.18 -4.18
CA VAL A 93 -23.74 -35.72 -5.13
C VAL A 93 -24.95 -36.19 -4.32
N SER A 94 -26.12 -35.61 -4.56
CA SER A 94 -27.33 -36.02 -3.87
C SER A 94 -27.73 -37.45 -4.27
N PRO A 95 -28.22 -38.31 -3.34
CA PRO A 95 -28.57 -39.72 -3.60
C PRO A 95 -29.72 -39.99 -4.61
N ARG A 96 -30.14 -39.00 -5.39
CA ARG A 96 -31.33 -39.09 -6.25
C ARG A 96 -31.08 -39.84 -7.57
N GLU A 97 -29.85 -40.32 -7.79
CA GLU A 97 -29.41 -41.04 -9.00
C GLU A 97 -28.80 -42.43 -8.70
N LEU A 98 -29.21 -43.09 -7.61
CA LEU A 98 -28.93 -44.52 -7.37
C LEU A 98 -30.17 -45.37 -7.62
#